data_AF-A0A7G4RDW9-F1
#
_entry.id   AF-A0A7G4RDW9-F1
#
_cell.length_a   1.000
_cell.length_b   1.000
_cell.length_c   1.000
_cell.angle_alpha   90.00
_cell.angle_beta   90.00
_cell.angle_gamma   90.00
#
_symmetry.space_group_name_H-M   'P 1'
#
loop_
_entity.id
_entity.type
_entity.pdbx_description
1 polymer ?
#
loop_
_entity_poly.entity_id
_entity_poly.type
_entity_poly.pdbx_seq_one_letter_code
_entity_poly.pdbx_strand_id
1 'polypeptide(L)'
;MFFNPAPKKNLEDEKLRCFFIPIVEQIKSSDYHKIYIWNLAKESNITRKFYSSPEALARMESGRLGSNNILSCYKVSLTETQYQQLRTISGRDNVFLGSFNFNYSDVESLIRFVQGQQQEHANPFYKQETTLNQPVCAA
;
A
#
# COMPACT_ATOMS: atom_id res chain seq x y z
N MET A 1 -32.52 -26.18 10.47
CA MET A 1 -31.91 -24.86 10.62
C MET A 1 -30.60 -24.87 9.86
N PHE A 2 -30.53 -24.21 8.70
CA PHE A 2 -29.29 -24.11 7.93
C PHE A 2 -28.44 -22.99 8.52
N PHE A 3 -27.38 -23.35 9.23
CA PHE A 3 -26.33 -22.40 9.58
C PHE A 3 -25.56 -22.09 8.29
N ASN A 4 -25.80 -20.91 7.72
CA ASN A 4 -24.85 -20.32 6.78
C ASN A 4 -23.76 -19.63 7.61
N PRO A 5 -22.55 -20.18 7.72
CA PRO A 5 -21.43 -19.40 8.24
C PRO A 5 -21.19 -18.26 7.26
N ALA A 6 -21.40 -17.02 7.71
CA ALA A 6 -20.93 -15.85 6.98
C ALA A 6 -19.43 -16.04 6.70
N PRO A 7 -18.94 -15.80 5.48
CA PRO A 7 -17.53 -15.98 5.17
C PRO A 7 -16.74 -15.05 6.07
N LYS A 8 -16.01 -15.63 7.03
CA LYS A 8 -14.94 -14.93 7.73
C LYS A 8 -13.98 -14.49 6.63
N LYS A 9 -13.90 -13.19 6.32
CA LYS A 9 -12.79 -12.64 5.56
C LYS A 9 -11.53 -13.09 6.31
N ASN A 10 -10.76 -14.00 5.73
CA ASN A 10 -9.52 -14.47 6.33
C ASN A 10 -8.59 -13.26 6.40
N LEU A 11 -8.20 -12.84 7.60
CA LEU A 11 -7.14 -11.83 7.80
C LEU A 11 -5.83 -12.21 7.08
N GLU A 12 -5.63 -13.51 6.83
CA GLU A 12 -4.52 -14.04 6.04
C GLU A 12 -4.62 -13.63 4.56
N ASP A 13 -5.82 -13.59 3.98
CA ASP A 13 -6.03 -13.17 2.58
C ASP A 13 -5.83 -11.66 2.39
N GLU A 14 -6.13 -10.86 3.42
CA GLU A 14 -5.81 -9.41 3.42
C GLU A 14 -4.30 -9.16 3.42
N LYS A 15 -3.52 -9.91 4.21
CA LYS A 15 -2.05 -9.79 4.21
C LYS A 15 -1.43 -10.14 2.85
N LEU A 16 -2.02 -11.08 2.11
CA LEU A 16 -1.50 -11.50 0.79
C LEU A 16 -1.65 -10.44 -0.30
N ARG A 17 -2.45 -9.39 -0.08
CA ARG A 17 -2.71 -8.33 -1.06
C ARG A 17 -2.13 -6.97 -0.68
N CYS A 18 -1.34 -6.90 0.38
CA CYS A 18 -0.63 -5.70 0.78
C CYS A 18 0.69 -5.56 0.02
N PHE A 19 0.90 -4.41 -0.59
CA PHE A 19 2.11 -4.10 -1.34
C PHE A 19 2.67 -2.75 -0.97
N PHE A 20 3.98 -2.61 -1.19
CA PHE A 20 4.73 -1.41 -0.91
C PHE A 20 5.21 -0.79 -2.22
N ILE A 21 4.95 0.49 -2.42
CA ILE A 21 5.30 1.25 -3.63
C ILE A 21 6.33 2.31 -3.23
N PRO A 22 7.57 2.28 -3.77
CA PRO A 22 8.58 3.27 -3.44
C PRO A 22 8.17 4.66 -3.95
N ILE A 23 8.50 5.68 -3.17
CA ILE A 23 8.30 7.09 -3.48
C ILE A 23 9.68 7.69 -3.74
N VAL A 24 9.82 8.40 -4.85
CA VAL A 24 11.10 9.01 -5.24
C VAL A 24 11.26 10.38 -4.56
N GLU A 25 10.15 11.06 -4.28
CA GLU A 25 10.08 12.36 -3.65
C GLU A 25 10.47 12.31 -2.18
N GLN A 26 11.21 13.32 -1.72
CA GLN A 26 11.50 13.50 -0.30
C GLN A 26 10.33 14.19 0.40
N ILE A 27 9.64 13.44 1.27
CA ILE A 27 8.52 13.96 2.05
C ILE A 27 9.03 14.49 3.39
N LYS A 28 8.72 15.76 3.70
CA LYS A 28 9.01 16.36 5.00
C LYS A 28 7.93 15.96 6.00
N SER A 29 8.31 15.82 7.27
CA SER A 29 7.38 15.44 8.33
C SER A 29 6.22 16.43 8.52
N SER A 30 6.42 17.71 8.19
CA SER A 30 5.37 18.74 8.21
C SER A 30 4.26 18.52 7.17
N ASP A 31 4.50 17.68 6.16
CA ASP A 31 3.61 17.54 5.02
C ASP A 31 2.64 16.37 5.15
N TYR A 32 2.71 15.57 6.23
CA TYR A 32 1.87 14.37 6.40
C TYR A 32 0.37 14.62 6.38
N HIS A 33 -0.06 15.81 6.78
CA HIS A 33 -1.47 16.21 6.77
C HIS A 33 -1.91 16.79 5.41
N LYS A 34 -1.03 16.86 4.42
CA LYS A 34 -1.31 17.48 3.12
C LYS A 34 -1.71 16.42 2.10
N ILE A 35 -2.86 16.59 1.48
CA ILE A 35 -3.42 15.63 0.51
C ILE A 35 -2.47 15.34 -0.67
N TYR A 36 -1.65 16.31 -1.10
CA TYR A 36 -0.78 16.11 -2.27
C TYR A 36 0.25 15.00 -2.05
N ILE A 37 0.78 14.83 -0.84
CA ILE A 37 1.76 13.77 -0.55
C ILE A 37 1.16 12.38 -0.53
N TRP A 38 -0.17 12.25 -0.69
CA TRP A 38 -0.87 10.98 -0.78
C TRP A 38 -1.32 10.70 -2.23
N ASN A 39 -1.13 11.66 -3.14
CA ASN A 39 -1.49 11.56 -4.55
C ASN A 39 -0.30 11.29 -5.47
N LEU A 40 0.92 11.10 -4.96
CA LEU A 40 2.09 10.84 -5.82
C LEU A 40 1.94 9.52 -6.62
N ALA A 41 1.17 8.57 -6.09
CA ALA A 41 0.84 7.33 -6.78
C ALA A 41 -0.39 7.43 -7.73
N LYS A 42 -0.97 8.63 -7.91
CA LYS A 42 -2.18 8.83 -8.72
C LYS A 42 -1.91 8.86 -10.23
N GLU A 43 -0.69 9.20 -10.62
CA GLU A 43 -0.34 9.38 -12.04
C GLU A 43 -0.61 8.09 -12.83
N SER A 44 -1.35 8.24 -13.93
CA SER A 44 -1.65 7.16 -14.87
C SER A 44 -0.47 6.90 -15.80
N ASN A 45 -0.47 5.74 -16.46
CA ASN A 45 0.55 5.34 -17.46
C ASN A 45 1.98 5.23 -16.92
N ILE A 46 2.16 5.12 -15.60
CA ILE A 46 3.45 4.85 -14.98
C ILE A 46 3.48 3.42 -14.50
N THR A 47 4.46 2.66 -14.98
CA THR A 47 4.79 1.34 -14.45
C THR A 47 5.53 1.51 -13.13
N ARG A 48 4.94 0.98 -12.05
CA ARG A 48 5.49 1.04 -10.70
C ARG A 48 5.98 -0.32 -10.26
N LYS A 49 6.96 -0.30 -9.35
CA LYS A 49 7.42 -1.49 -8.63
C LYS A 49 6.53 -1.72 -7.41
N PHE A 50 6.13 -2.96 -7.22
CA PHE A 50 5.35 -3.41 -6.07
C PHE A 50 6.16 -4.46 -5.32
N TYR A 51 6.42 -4.21 -4.05
CA TYR A 51 7.15 -5.13 -3.19
C TYR A 51 6.17 -5.79 -2.23
N SER A 52 6.35 -7.08 -1.98
CA SER A 52 5.50 -7.83 -1.05
C SER A 52 5.81 -7.55 0.42
N SER A 53 6.95 -6.92 0.73
CA SER A 53 7.32 -6.55 2.09
C SER A 53 8.17 -5.28 2.14
N PRO A 54 8.15 -4.54 3.26
CA PRO A 54 8.99 -3.36 3.44
C PRO A 54 10.48 -3.72 3.49
N GLU A 55 10.84 -4.90 4.02
CA GLU A 55 12.23 -5.39 4.06
C GLU A 55 12.77 -5.72 2.66
N ALA A 56 11.93 -6.30 1.80
CA ALA A 56 12.28 -6.56 0.40
C ALA A 56 12.55 -5.24 -0.33
N LEU A 57 11.68 -4.25 -0.14
CA LEU A 57 11.86 -2.90 -0.68
C LEU A 57 13.15 -2.25 -0.17
N ALA A 58 13.39 -2.29 1.15
CA ALA A 58 14.58 -1.72 1.75
C ALA A 58 15.85 -2.38 1.19
N ARG A 59 15.90 -3.72 1.10
CA ARG A 59 17.06 -4.43 0.56
C ARG A 59 17.36 -4.07 -0.90
N MET A 60 16.32 -3.93 -1.72
CA MET A 60 16.46 -3.71 -3.16
C MET A 60 16.76 -2.26 -3.53
N GLU A 61 16.22 -1.29 -2.78
CA GLU A 61 16.31 0.13 -3.12
C GLU A 61 17.27 0.91 -2.22
N SER A 62 17.61 0.44 -1.00
CA SER A 62 18.54 1.16 -0.10
C SER A 62 19.93 1.34 -0.69
N GLY A 63 20.45 0.37 -1.45
CA GLY A 63 21.76 0.47 -2.09
C GLY A 63 21.83 1.56 -3.18
N ARG A 64 20.68 2.05 -3.67
CA ARG A 64 20.58 3.15 -4.64
C ARG A 64 20.51 4.52 -3.98
N LEU A 65 20.25 4.54 -2.68
CA LEU A 65 20.12 5.75 -1.89
C LEU A 65 21.45 5.99 -1.16
N GLY A 66 22.03 7.17 -1.34
CA GLY A 66 23.23 7.55 -0.61
C GLY A 66 23.02 7.48 0.91
N SER A 67 24.11 7.47 1.68
CA SER A 67 24.11 7.28 3.15
C SER A 67 23.21 8.24 3.95
N ASN A 68 22.78 9.36 3.36
CA ASN A 68 21.92 10.36 3.99
C ASN A 68 20.49 10.40 3.44
N ASN A 69 20.12 9.51 2.52
CA ASN A 69 18.81 9.54 1.88
C ASN A 69 17.79 8.67 2.60
N ILE A 70 16.58 9.22 2.77
CA ILE A 70 15.46 8.55 3.40
C ILE A 70 14.65 7.86 2.31
N LEU A 71 14.55 6.53 2.38
CA LEU A 71 13.64 5.77 1.52
C LEU A 71 12.22 5.94 2.06
N SER A 72 11.29 6.31 1.20
CA SER A 72 9.87 6.40 1.54
C SER A 72 9.07 5.47 0.63
N CYS A 73 8.00 4.88 1.14
CA CYS A 73 7.08 4.08 0.34
C CYS A 73 5.64 4.22 0.84
N TYR A 74 4.68 4.03 -0.05
CA TYR A 74 3.29 3.82 0.34
C TYR A 74 3.03 2.36 0.61
N LYS A 75 2.18 2.10 1.60
CA LYS A 75 1.51 0.83 1.78
C LYS A 75 0.12 0.91 1.15
N VAL A 76 -0.19 -0.04 0.28
CA VAL A 76 -1.49 -0.13 -0.41
C VAL A 76 -2.02 -1.56 -0.36
N SER A 77 -3.34 -1.68 -0.29
CA SER A 77 -4.04 -2.94 -0.50
C SER A 77 -4.52 -3.03 -1.95
N LEU A 78 -4.21 -4.14 -2.62
CA LEU A 78 -4.71 -4.40 -3.95
C LEU A 78 -6.07 -5.12 -3.89
N THR A 79 -6.94 -4.77 -4.82
CA THR A 79 -8.11 -5.60 -5.13
C THR A 79 -7.67 -6.96 -5.68
N GLU A 80 -8.55 -7.97 -5.60
CA GLU A 80 -8.23 -9.30 -6.15
C GLU A 80 -7.88 -9.24 -7.64
N THR A 81 -8.57 -8.40 -8.42
CA THR A 81 -8.29 -8.23 -9.85
C THR A 81 -6.90 -7.63 -10.10
N GLN A 82 -6.53 -6.57 -9.37
CA GLN A 82 -5.20 -5.97 -9.45
C GLN A 82 -4.11 -6.95 -9.02
N TYR A 83 -4.34 -7.71 -7.95
CA TYR A 83 -3.41 -8.73 -7.48
C TYR A 83 -3.17 -9.82 -8.53
N GLN A 84 -4.22 -10.36 -9.15
CA GLN A 84 -4.08 -11.36 -10.20
C GLN A 84 -3.36 -10.80 -11.44
N GLN A 85 -3.66 -9.57 -11.84
CA GLN A 85 -2.94 -8.88 -12.91
C GLN A 85 -1.45 -8.76 -12.59
N LEU A 86 -1.12 -8.35 -11.37
CA LEU A 86 0.26 -8.18 -10.92
C LEU A 86 1.03 -9.51 -10.89
N ARG A 87 0.39 -10.60 -10.46
CA ARG A 87 0.99 -11.95 -10.46
C ARG A 87 1.25 -12.52 -11.84
N THR A 88 0.44 -12.15 -12.82
CA THR A 88 0.61 -12.62 -14.21
C THR A 88 1.88 -12.03 -14.83
N ILE A 89 2.29 -10.85 -14.36
CA ILE A 89 3.50 -10.16 -14.78
C ILE A 89 4.63 -10.61 -13.84
N SER A 90 5.23 -11.76 -14.13
CA SER A 90 6.28 -12.37 -13.30
C SER A 90 7.40 -11.38 -12.95
N GLY A 91 7.54 -11.10 -11.65
CA GLY A 91 8.63 -10.33 -11.07
C GLY A 91 9.85 -11.20 -10.72
N ARG A 92 11.07 -10.68 -10.89
CA ARG A 92 12.25 -11.28 -10.25
C ARG A 92 12.30 -10.84 -8.78
N ASP A 93 12.74 -11.74 -7.89
CA ASP A 93 13.07 -11.43 -6.49
C ASP A 93 11.94 -10.81 -5.65
N ASN A 94 10.68 -11.23 -5.86
CA ASN A 94 9.47 -10.70 -5.19
C ASN A 94 9.17 -9.22 -5.47
N VAL A 95 9.71 -8.67 -6.57
CA VAL A 95 9.39 -7.33 -7.06
C VAL A 95 8.52 -7.46 -8.30
N PHE A 96 7.26 -7.05 -8.18
CA PHE A 96 6.31 -7.08 -9.27
C PHE A 96 6.25 -5.73 -9.99
N LEU A 97 5.87 -5.74 -11.27
CA LEU A 97 5.71 -4.54 -12.08
C LEU A 97 4.25 -4.43 -12.52
N GLY A 98 3.65 -3.26 -12.30
CA GLY A 98 2.27 -3.00 -12.68
C GLY A 98 2.01 -1.53 -12.93
N SER A 99 0.96 -1.24 -13.70
CA SER A 99 0.57 0.13 -14.04
C SER A 99 -0.76 0.48 -13.38
N PHE A 100 -0.75 0.48 -12.04
CA PHE A 100 -1.89 0.88 -11.23
C PHE A 100 -1.73 2.30 -10.72
N ASN A 101 -2.86 3.00 -10.61
CA ASN A 101 -2.96 4.31 -10.00
C ASN A 101 -3.71 4.19 -8.67
N PHE A 102 -3.26 4.96 -7.67
CA PHE A 102 -3.86 5.02 -6.35
C PHE A 102 -4.22 6.46 -6.04
N ASN A 103 -5.49 6.73 -5.73
CA ASN A 103 -5.87 8.01 -5.17
C ASN A 103 -5.40 8.08 -3.72
N TYR A 104 -5.35 9.29 -3.18
CA TYR A 104 -5.06 9.53 -1.77
C TYR A 104 -5.93 8.71 -0.81
N SER A 105 -7.16 8.31 -1.20
CA SER A 105 -8.05 7.51 -0.35
C SER A 105 -7.71 6.02 -0.32
N ASP A 106 -6.89 5.56 -1.27
CA ASP A 106 -6.59 4.15 -1.52
C ASP A 106 -5.26 3.73 -0.85
N VAL A 107 -4.50 4.72 -0.36
CA VAL A 107 -3.23 4.53 0.33
C VAL A 107 -3.49 4.34 1.83
N GLU A 108 -3.00 3.25 2.41
CA GLU A 108 -3.16 2.97 3.84
C GLU A 108 -2.26 3.85 4.71
N SER A 109 -0.98 3.89 4.36
CA SER A 109 0.03 4.55 5.16
C SER A 109 1.28 4.89 4.34
N LEU A 110 2.08 5.79 4.88
CA LEU A 110 3.40 6.15 4.39
C LEU A 110 4.43 5.54 5.34
N ILE A 111 5.39 4.80 4.80
CA ILE A 111 6.49 4.23 5.56
C ILE A 111 7.80 4.90 5.16
N ARG A 112 8.62 5.24 6.14
CA ARG A 112 9.95 5.82 5.96
C ARG A 112 11.00 4.94 6.60
N PHE A 113 12.12 4.77 5.91
CA PHE A 113 13.31 4.11 6.43
C PHE A 113 14.35 5.18 6.74
N VAL A 114 14.54 5.46 8.01
CA VAL A 114 15.47 6.48 8.52
C VAL A 114 16.51 5.77 9.37
N GLN A 115 17.79 5.80 8.95
CA GLN A 115 18.90 5.20 9.69
C GLN A 115 18.65 3.73 10.08
N GLY A 116 18.02 2.94 9.20
CA GLY A 116 17.69 1.55 9.45
C GLY A 116 16.44 1.31 10.32
N GLN A 117 15.79 2.36 10.80
CA GLN A 117 14.49 2.27 11.49
C GLN A 117 13.33 2.51 10.53
N GLN A 118 12.27 1.73 10.69
CA GLN A 118 11.01 1.91 9.98
C GLN A 118 10.06 2.78 10.79
N GLN A 119 9.55 3.85 10.19
CA GLN A 119 8.54 4.73 10.76
C GLN A 119 7.30 4.70 9.86
N GLU A 120 6.16 4.30 10.40
CA GLU A 120 4.88 4.27 9.69
C GLU A 120 3.99 5.44 10.12
N HIS A 121 3.44 6.14 9.13
CA HIS A 121 2.52 7.24 9.30
C HIS A 121 1.19 6.89 8.64
N ALA A 122 0.14 6.75 9.45
CA ALA A 122 -1.20 6.46 8.96
C ALA A 122 -1.71 7.60 8.05
N ASN A 123 -2.36 7.24 6.96
CA ASN A 123 -2.98 8.22 6.08
C ASN A 123 -4.29 8.73 6.70
N PRO A 124 -4.42 10.03 7.02
CA PRO A 124 -5.64 10.57 7.61
C PRO A 124 -6.84 10.58 6.64
N PHE A 125 -6.61 10.35 5.35
CA PHE A 125 -7.63 10.34 4.31
C PHE A 125 -8.00 8.94 3.82
N TYR A 126 -7.42 7.90 4.42
CA TYR A 126 -7.68 6.53 4.02
C TYR A 126 -9.14 6.16 4.27
N LYS A 127 -9.84 5.72 3.23
CA LYS A 127 -11.20 5.20 3.35
C LYS A 127 -11.12 3.68 3.32
N GLN A 128 -11.12 3.05 4.49
CA GLN A 128 -11.55 1.65 4.52
C GLN A 128 -13.00 1.64 4.05
N GLU A 129 -13.30 0.85 3.02
CA GLU A 129 -14.66 0.43 2.75
C GLU A 129 -15.17 -0.30 4.00
N THR A 130 -15.73 0.48 4.91
CA THR A 130 -16.48 -0.05 6.02
C THR A 130 -17.75 -0.52 5.35
N THR A 131 -17.82 -1.80 4.98
CA THR A 131 -19.11 -2.49 4.87
C THR A 131 -19.75 -2.42 6.25
N LEU A 132 -20.39 -1.27 6.51
CA LEU A 132 -21.28 -1.03 7.62
C LEU A 132 -22.52 -1.87 7.29
N ASN A 133 -22.46 -3.17 7.61
CA ASN A 133 -23.65 -3.95 7.86
C ASN A 133 -24.29 -3.37 9.13
N GLN A 134 -24.96 -2.23 8.99
CA GLN A 134 -25.97 -1.81 9.95
C GLN A 134 -27.20 -2.67 9.66
N PRO A 135 -27.58 -3.63 10.52
CA PRO A 135 -28.96 -4.06 10.54
C PRO A 135 -29.79 -2.86 10.97
N VAL A 136 -30.58 -2.36 10.01
CA VAL A 136 -31.78 -1.60 10.32
C VAL A 136 -32.70 -2.51 11.14
N CYS A 137 -32.85 -2.21 12.42
CA CYS A 137 -34.07 -2.49 13.17
C CYS A 137 -34.58 -1.12 13.62
N ALA A 138 -35.48 -0.45 12.90
CA ALA A 138 -36.92 -0.73 12.76
C ALA A 138 -37.67 -0.61 14.11
N ALA A 139 -38.37 0.54 14.23
CA ALA A 139 -39.51 0.92 15.07
C ALA A 139 -39.53 0.52 16.56
#